data_AF-A0A2B6JG02-F1
#
_entry.id   AF-A0A2B6JG02-F1
#
_cell.length_a   1.000
_cell.length_b   1.000
_cell.length_c   1.000
_cell.angle_alpha   90.00
_cell.angle_beta   90.00
_cell.angle_gamma   90.00
#
_symmetry.space_group_name_H-M   'P 1'
#
loop_
_entity.id
_entity.type
_entity.pdbx_description
1 polymer ?
#
loop_
_entity_poly.entity_id
_entity_poly.type
_entity_poly.pdbx_seq_one_letter_code
_entity_poly.pdbx_strand_id
1 'polypeptide(L)'
;MKNKKWLKLSLATAITLSIGSTYIPPAFAESSTDPAPEIAAKVVNQNNGKKVLFDNTHGQTAGTADWVIDGGFSDFGNGIAKNGYFVKELRQSTPITYENLKDYNVFIVPEANIPYKKSEQDAMLQYVKNGGSIFFIADHYNADRNKNRWDSSEVFNGYRRGAWDNPTKGMPNEEANSPAMQGVESSDWLSQNFGIRFRYNALGDVSAKNIVSPEQSFGITKGVSSVAMHAGSTLAITNPKLAKGIVYLPENPSKWNNAVDSGVYNGGGIAEGPYAAIAKVGLGKAAFIGDSSPVEDASPKYVREDTGQAKKTYDGYKEENDAILLENIVNWLSKQETYTSLDQVNGLQLDSPTPLQTFEQPNLSTEPQPEPWSAPNQGYKWFNTNTFKPGSYGYSSTVTTPVNNYVVTHPSILPNNEVFQVKIQLNNLLPNTTYSNYSLGIFTTGGSQVAKIQNENDTWPSNFGYSNAFSFITSSLGFAEKVVNVQLAPNTTGQATLRLRQNTTTKYNEAVTINNK
;
A
#
# COMPACT_ATOMS: atom_id res chain seq x y z
N MET A 1 0.95 74.13 -18.47
CA MET A 1 -0.36 73.51 -18.78
C MET A 1 -0.14 72.19 -19.52
N LYS A 2 -0.70 71.12 -18.95
CA LYS A 2 -0.99 69.78 -19.51
C LYS A 2 0.17 68.96 -20.13
N ASN A 3 0.84 68.21 -19.26
CA ASN A 3 1.69 67.06 -19.60
C ASN A 3 0.85 65.82 -19.94
N LYS A 4 1.20 65.20 -21.07
CA LYS A 4 0.69 63.91 -21.55
C LYS A 4 1.21 62.79 -20.62
N LYS A 5 0.32 62.04 -19.98
CA LYS A 5 0.66 60.79 -19.29
C LYS A 5 0.67 59.65 -20.30
N TRP A 6 1.83 59.00 -20.44
CA TRP A 6 1.98 57.71 -21.10
C TRP A 6 1.40 56.62 -20.20
N LEU A 7 0.43 55.89 -20.73
CA LEU A 7 -0.15 54.70 -20.12
C LEU A 7 0.85 53.55 -20.29
N LYS A 8 1.58 53.19 -19.25
CA LYS A 8 2.33 51.93 -19.22
C LYS A 8 1.36 50.83 -18.82
N LEU A 9 0.96 50.04 -19.82
CA LEU A 9 0.22 48.80 -19.64
C LEU A 9 1.19 47.77 -19.03
N SER A 10 1.12 47.56 -17.72
CA SER A 10 1.82 46.47 -17.04
C SER A 10 1.07 45.17 -17.35
N LEU A 11 1.64 44.39 -18.27
CA LEU A 11 1.23 43.04 -18.59
C LEU A 11 1.44 42.17 -17.34
N ALA A 12 0.38 41.88 -16.61
CA ALA A 12 0.41 40.87 -15.55
C ALA A 12 0.54 39.51 -16.23
N THR A 13 1.77 38.99 -16.27
CA THR A 13 2.04 37.60 -16.67
C THR A 13 1.35 36.69 -15.67
N ALA A 14 0.17 36.20 -16.01
CA ALA A 14 -0.47 35.11 -15.29
C ALA A 14 0.43 33.88 -15.47
N ILE A 15 1.29 33.60 -14.49
CA ILE A 15 1.90 32.29 -14.36
C ILE A 15 0.75 31.36 -13.99
N THR A 16 0.23 30.63 -14.97
CA THR A 16 -0.52 29.41 -14.71
C THR A 16 0.43 28.46 -14.01
N LEU A 17 0.44 28.48 -12.67
CA LEU A 17 0.90 27.32 -11.91
C LEU A 17 -0.03 26.18 -12.33
N SER A 18 0.50 25.24 -13.10
CA SER A 18 -0.04 23.90 -13.17
C SER A 18 -0.15 23.41 -11.73
N ILE A 19 -1.38 23.33 -11.22
CA ILE A 19 -1.70 22.79 -9.91
C ILE A 19 -1.36 21.30 -10.00
N GLY A 20 -0.09 20.98 -9.74
CA GLY A 20 0.30 19.64 -9.34
C GLY A 20 -0.47 19.35 -8.08
N SER A 21 -1.57 18.62 -8.22
CA SER A 21 -2.37 18.14 -7.10
C SER A 21 -1.53 17.06 -6.43
N THR A 22 -0.60 17.45 -5.56
CA THR A 22 -0.07 16.54 -4.56
C THR A 22 -1.20 16.27 -3.58
N TYR A 23 -2.02 15.29 -3.93
CA TYR A 23 -2.99 14.68 -3.05
C TYR A 23 -2.20 14.03 -1.92
N ILE A 24 -2.16 14.67 -0.75
CA ILE A 24 -1.76 13.99 0.48
C ILE A 24 -3.08 13.63 1.16
N PRO A 25 -3.54 12.37 1.09
CA PRO A 25 -4.79 11.97 1.71
C PRO A 25 -4.72 12.20 3.23
N PRO A 26 -5.85 12.55 3.87
CA PRO A 26 -5.93 12.57 5.33
C PRO A 26 -5.78 11.13 5.79
N ALA A 27 -4.84 10.85 6.68
CA ALA A 27 -4.91 9.63 7.47
C ALA A 27 -6.01 9.82 8.53
N PHE A 28 -7.28 9.81 8.08
CA PHE A 28 -8.31 9.23 8.93
C PHE A 28 -7.88 7.78 9.17
N ALA A 29 -7.88 7.36 10.43
CA ALA A 29 -7.88 5.94 10.73
C ALA A 29 -9.23 5.37 10.26
N GLU A 30 -9.34 5.13 8.96
CA GLU A 30 -10.45 4.41 8.37
C GLU A 30 -10.48 2.99 8.96
N SER A 31 -11.63 2.36 8.87
CA SER A 31 -11.90 1.04 9.40
C SER A 31 -12.75 0.26 8.42
N SER A 32 -13.05 -0.98 8.79
CA SER A 32 -14.00 -1.83 8.07
C SER A 32 -15.44 -1.28 8.03
N THR A 33 -15.74 -0.22 8.79
CA THR A 33 -17.05 0.44 8.80
C THR A 33 -17.12 1.69 7.94
N ASP A 34 -15.98 2.18 7.47
CA ASP A 34 -15.91 3.33 6.58
C ASP A 34 -16.15 2.92 5.12
N PRO A 35 -16.66 3.83 4.27
CA PRO A 35 -16.83 3.55 2.85
C PRO A 35 -15.53 3.05 2.21
N ALA A 36 -15.61 1.96 1.45
CA ALA A 36 -14.46 1.46 0.71
C ALA A 36 -14.08 2.41 -0.43
N PRO A 37 -12.78 2.62 -0.70
CA PRO A 37 -12.32 3.38 -1.85
C PRO A 37 -12.74 2.70 -3.14
N GLU A 38 -12.95 3.52 -4.17
CA GLU A 38 -13.35 3.11 -5.50
C GLU A 38 -12.59 3.95 -6.53
N ILE A 39 -12.14 3.30 -7.61
CA ILE A 39 -11.51 3.96 -8.76
C ILE A 39 -12.37 3.68 -9.99
N ALA A 40 -13.00 4.74 -10.50
CA ALA A 40 -13.75 4.65 -11.75
C ALA A 40 -12.82 4.31 -12.93
N ALA A 41 -13.32 3.49 -13.85
CA ALA A 41 -12.66 3.22 -15.13
C ALA A 41 -12.28 4.53 -15.83
N LYS A 42 -11.04 4.63 -16.29
CA LYS A 42 -10.51 5.85 -16.92
C LYS A 42 -10.75 5.90 -18.42
N VAL A 43 -11.08 4.76 -19.03
CA VAL A 43 -11.32 4.61 -20.46
C VAL A 43 -12.48 3.65 -20.71
N VAL A 44 -13.14 3.81 -21.86
CA VAL A 44 -14.17 2.88 -22.35
C VAL A 44 -13.53 2.00 -23.43
N ASN A 45 -13.39 0.71 -23.15
CA ASN A 45 -12.81 -0.29 -24.07
C ASN A 45 -13.48 -1.66 -23.85
N GLN A 46 -12.85 -2.76 -24.30
CA GLN A 46 -13.36 -4.13 -24.13
C GLN A 46 -13.53 -4.60 -22.68
N ASN A 47 -12.96 -3.87 -21.71
CA ASN A 47 -13.11 -4.14 -20.28
C ASN A 47 -14.17 -3.28 -19.62
N ASN A 48 -14.83 -2.39 -20.37
CA ASN A 48 -15.90 -1.55 -19.84
C ASN A 48 -17.00 -2.39 -19.18
N GLY A 49 -17.40 -2.00 -17.97
CA GLY A 49 -18.38 -2.73 -17.16
C GLY A 49 -17.82 -3.90 -16.34
N LYS A 50 -16.56 -4.28 -16.54
CA LYS A 50 -15.90 -5.28 -15.70
C LYS A 50 -15.42 -4.67 -14.38
N LYS A 51 -15.46 -5.46 -13.31
CA LYS A 51 -15.15 -5.02 -11.94
C LYS A 51 -14.04 -5.86 -11.32
N VAL A 52 -13.14 -5.19 -10.62
CA VAL A 52 -12.05 -5.77 -9.83
C VAL A 52 -12.24 -5.39 -8.36
N LEU A 53 -12.17 -6.38 -7.48
CA LEU A 53 -12.27 -6.22 -6.03
C LEU A 53 -10.90 -6.48 -5.39
N PHE A 54 -10.41 -5.60 -4.52
CA PHE A 54 -9.20 -5.79 -3.73
C PHE A 54 -9.55 -6.14 -2.29
N ASP A 55 -8.93 -7.16 -1.71
CA ASP A 55 -9.09 -7.49 -0.31
C ASP A 55 -8.44 -6.44 0.61
N ASN A 56 -9.18 -6.00 1.64
CA ASN A 56 -8.63 -5.29 2.80
C ASN A 56 -9.28 -5.79 4.10
N THR A 57 -9.51 -7.11 4.18
CA THR A 57 -10.16 -7.76 5.32
C THR A 57 -9.21 -8.63 6.15
N HIS A 58 -8.01 -8.93 5.65
CA HIS A 58 -7.04 -9.84 6.27
C HIS A 58 -5.68 -9.18 6.52
N GLY A 59 -5.70 -7.91 6.95
CA GLY A 59 -4.49 -7.23 7.43
C GLY A 59 -3.59 -6.66 6.33
N GLN A 60 -4.16 -6.25 5.19
CA GLN A 60 -3.42 -5.59 4.10
C GLN A 60 -2.76 -4.25 4.51
N THR A 61 -3.10 -3.73 5.69
CA THR A 61 -2.50 -2.52 6.27
C THR A 61 -1.59 -2.83 7.48
N ALA A 62 -1.28 -4.10 7.74
CA ALA A 62 -0.53 -4.54 8.92
C ALA A 62 0.93 -4.09 8.90
N GLY A 63 1.45 -3.60 10.02
CA GLY A 63 2.86 -3.24 10.17
C GLY A 63 3.35 -2.32 9.05
N THR A 64 4.33 -2.78 8.27
CA THR A 64 4.84 -2.02 7.10
C THR A 64 3.95 -2.10 5.86
N ALA A 65 3.01 -3.04 5.77
CA ALA A 65 2.12 -3.20 4.63
C ALA A 65 1.12 -2.05 4.52
N ASP A 66 0.81 -1.64 3.30
CA ASP A 66 -0.25 -0.68 3.02
C ASP A 66 -0.90 -0.96 1.66
N TRP A 67 -1.33 -2.21 1.44
CA TRP A 67 -1.69 -2.76 0.13
C TRP A 67 -3.12 -2.43 -0.29
N VAL A 68 -3.51 -1.18 -0.07
CA VAL A 68 -4.84 -0.64 -0.39
C VAL A 68 -4.77 0.19 -1.67
N ILE A 69 -5.90 0.26 -2.39
CA ILE A 69 -5.95 0.85 -3.75
C ILE A 69 -5.81 2.39 -3.76
N ASP A 70 -5.85 3.03 -2.60
CA ASP A 70 -5.58 4.46 -2.40
C ASP A 70 -4.39 4.69 -1.44
N GLY A 71 -3.54 3.68 -1.30
CA GLY A 71 -2.29 3.66 -0.53
C GLY A 71 -1.18 2.99 -1.32
N GLY A 72 -0.35 2.16 -0.69
CA GLY A 72 0.82 1.54 -1.29
C GLY A 72 0.58 0.66 -2.53
N PHE A 73 -0.67 0.39 -2.94
CA PHE A 73 -1.03 -0.30 -4.19
C PHE A 73 -1.78 0.62 -5.18
N SER A 74 -1.73 1.94 -4.99
CA SER A 74 -2.51 2.90 -5.76
C SER A 74 -2.14 2.95 -7.25
N ASP A 75 -0.87 2.80 -7.61
CA ASP A 75 -0.41 2.76 -9.00
C ASP A 75 -0.96 1.53 -9.71
N PHE A 76 -0.98 0.36 -9.04
CA PHE A 76 -1.62 -0.84 -9.59
C PHE A 76 -3.14 -0.69 -9.74
N GLY A 77 -3.82 -0.16 -8.72
CA GLY A 77 -5.25 0.16 -8.79
C GLY A 77 -5.57 1.12 -9.94
N ASN A 78 -4.75 2.15 -10.14
CA ASN A 78 -4.89 3.09 -11.25
C ASN A 78 -4.52 2.49 -12.61
N GLY A 79 -3.53 1.58 -12.68
CA GLY A 79 -3.17 0.83 -13.89
C GLY A 79 -4.34 -0.03 -14.37
N ILE A 80 -4.99 -0.73 -13.46
CA ILE A 80 -6.23 -1.48 -13.74
C ILE A 80 -7.34 -0.54 -14.23
N ALA A 81 -7.56 0.60 -13.57
CA ALA A 81 -8.58 1.56 -13.99
C ALA A 81 -8.28 2.18 -15.37
N LYS A 82 -7.00 2.43 -15.70
CA LYS A 82 -6.54 2.87 -17.03
C LYS A 82 -6.77 1.80 -18.10
N ASN A 83 -6.84 0.52 -17.72
CA ASN A 83 -7.24 -0.57 -18.60
C ASN A 83 -8.76 -0.73 -18.76
N GLY A 84 -9.57 0.16 -18.19
CA GLY A 84 -11.02 0.24 -18.43
C GLY A 84 -11.89 -0.50 -17.41
N TYR A 85 -11.30 -0.98 -16.31
CA TYR A 85 -12.02 -1.65 -15.23
C TYR A 85 -12.49 -0.65 -14.16
N PHE A 86 -13.61 -0.97 -13.52
CA PHE A 86 -13.93 -0.38 -12.22
C PHE A 86 -13.19 -1.14 -11.12
N VAL A 87 -12.53 -0.42 -10.21
CA VAL A 87 -11.78 -1.01 -9.09
C VAL A 87 -12.41 -0.59 -7.78
N LYS A 88 -12.54 -1.53 -6.86
CA LYS A 88 -13.07 -1.29 -5.52
C LYS A 88 -12.34 -2.14 -4.50
N GLU A 89 -12.29 -1.64 -3.27
CA GLU A 89 -11.81 -2.41 -2.13
C GLU A 89 -12.96 -3.12 -1.38
N LEU A 90 -12.68 -4.28 -0.81
CA LEU A 90 -13.53 -4.99 0.12
C LEU A 90 -13.14 -4.57 1.54
N ARG A 91 -14.05 -3.87 2.22
CA ARG A 91 -13.94 -3.52 3.64
C ARG A 91 -15.09 -4.11 4.41
N GLN A 92 -14.81 -4.97 5.36
CA GLN A 92 -15.77 -5.54 6.30
C GLN A 92 -15.04 -6.21 7.47
N SER A 93 -15.73 -6.41 8.59
CA SER A 93 -15.23 -7.16 9.75
C SER A 93 -15.78 -8.59 9.81
N THR A 94 -16.69 -8.95 8.90
CA THR A 94 -17.27 -10.29 8.79
C THR A 94 -16.49 -11.13 7.81
N PRO A 95 -16.50 -12.47 7.95
CA PRO A 95 -15.85 -13.37 7.02
C PRO A 95 -16.27 -13.13 5.56
N ILE A 96 -15.35 -13.27 4.62
CA ILE A 96 -15.63 -13.20 3.18
C ILE A 96 -16.62 -14.32 2.81
N THR A 97 -17.65 -13.94 2.05
CA THR A 97 -18.68 -14.87 1.54
C THR A 97 -18.70 -14.85 0.01
N TYR A 98 -19.30 -15.88 -0.59
CA TYR A 98 -19.53 -15.92 -2.04
C TYR A 98 -20.30 -14.69 -2.55
N GLU A 99 -21.25 -14.20 -1.76
CA GLU A 99 -22.07 -13.03 -2.08
C GLU A 99 -21.25 -11.74 -2.18
N ASN A 100 -20.14 -11.63 -1.43
CA ASN A 100 -19.23 -10.50 -1.55
C ASN A 100 -18.50 -10.50 -2.92
N LEU A 101 -18.26 -11.68 -3.49
CA LEU A 101 -17.35 -11.87 -4.62
C LEU A 101 -18.07 -12.00 -5.97
N LYS A 102 -19.27 -12.59 -6.01
CA LYS A 102 -19.92 -13.07 -7.24
C LYS A 102 -20.18 -12.02 -8.32
N ASP A 103 -20.27 -10.74 -7.95
CA ASP A 103 -20.53 -9.62 -8.87
C ASP A 103 -19.25 -9.00 -9.45
N TYR A 104 -18.08 -9.53 -9.11
CA TYR A 104 -16.77 -9.09 -9.59
C TYR A 104 -16.17 -10.12 -10.55
N ASN A 105 -15.36 -9.64 -11.50
CA ASN A 105 -14.68 -10.50 -12.47
C ASN A 105 -13.35 -11.02 -11.92
N VAL A 106 -12.67 -10.19 -11.11
CA VAL A 106 -11.38 -10.50 -10.50
C VAL A 106 -11.41 -10.06 -9.05
N PHE A 107 -10.98 -10.95 -8.15
CA PHE A 107 -10.69 -10.65 -6.76
C PHE A 107 -9.18 -10.69 -6.56
N ILE A 108 -8.59 -9.62 -6.06
CA ILE A 108 -7.15 -9.50 -5.84
C ILE A 108 -6.91 -9.55 -4.33
N VAL A 109 -5.98 -10.40 -3.92
CA VAL A 109 -5.64 -10.64 -2.52
C VAL A 109 -4.18 -10.24 -2.29
N PRO A 110 -3.93 -9.00 -1.87
CA PRO A 110 -2.59 -8.54 -1.51
C PRO A 110 -2.16 -9.13 -0.17
N GLU A 111 -0.99 -9.75 -0.13
CA GLU A 111 -0.21 -10.20 1.03
C GLU A 111 -1.02 -10.27 2.34
N ALA A 112 -1.94 -11.24 2.43
CA ALA A 112 -2.80 -11.37 3.59
C ALA A 112 -1.95 -11.70 4.83
N ASN A 113 -2.19 -10.97 5.90
CA ASN A 113 -1.45 -11.07 7.17
C ASN A 113 -2.30 -11.68 8.30
N ILE A 114 -3.53 -12.13 8.00
CA ILE A 114 -4.41 -12.83 8.94
C ILE A 114 -4.89 -14.11 8.25
N PRO A 115 -4.84 -15.27 8.92
CA PRO A 115 -5.27 -16.53 8.30
C PRO A 115 -6.75 -16.50 7.92
N TYR A 116 -7.05 -17.03 6.72
CA TYR A 116 -8.42 -17.25 6.31
C TYR A 116 -9.07 -18.35 7.13
N LYS A 117 -10.35 -18.16 7.45
CA LYS A 117 -11.18 -19.23 8.00
C LYS A 117 -11.50 -20.24 6.92
N LYS A 118 -11.80 -21.48 7.33
CA LYS A 118 -12.26 -22.51 6.39
C LYS A 118 -13.48 -22.04 5.57
N SER A 119 -14.41 -21.31 6.18
CA SER A 119 -15.59 -20.78 5.49
C SER A 119 -15.24 -19.79 4.37
N GLU A 120 -14.17 -19.02 4.53
CA GLU A 120 -13.71 -18.04 3.54
C GLU A 120 -12.98 -18.74 2.39
N GLN A 121 -12.15 -19.73 2.71
CA GLN A 121 -11.55 -20.63 1.74
C GLN A 121 -12.62 -21.35 0.89
N ASP A 122 -13.68 -21.87 1.52
CA ASP A 122 -14.81 -22.49 0.81
C ASP A 122 -15.52 -21.47 -0.11
N ALA A 123 -15.74 -20.24 0.35
CA ALA A 123 -16.35 -19.17 -0.43
C ALA A 123 -15.51 -18.73 -1.63
N MET A 124 -14.20 -18.57 -1.45
CA MET A 124 -13.26 -18.26 -2.54
C MET A 124 -13.22 -19.38 -3.57
N LEU A 125 -13.20 -20.64 -3.13
CA LEU A 125 -13.24 -21.79 -4.04
C LEU A 125 -14.55 -21.87 -4.82
N GLN A 126 -15.69 -21.61 -4.15
CA GLN A 126 -17.00 -21.54 -4.81
C GLN A 126 -17.03 -20.43 -5.86
N TYR A 127 -16.53 -19.24 -5.53
CA TYR A 127 -16.42 -18.11 -6.45
C TYR A 127 -15.63 -18.48 -7.71
N VAL A 128 -14.45 -19.10 -7.56
CA VAL A 128 -13.63 -19.52 -8.70
C VAL A 128 -14.32 -20.62 -9.51
N LYS A 129 -14.87 -21.65 -8.86
CA LYS A 129 -15.57 -22.74 -9.58
C LYS A 129 -16.74 -22.23 -10.44
N ASN A 130 -17.39 -21.14 -10.01
CA ASN A 130 -18.50 -20.49 -10.70
C ASN A 130 -18.07 -19.47 -11.78
N GLY A 131 -16.79 -19.37 -12.12
CA GLY A 131 -16.28 -18.51 -13.19
C GLY A 131 -15.57 -17.24 -12.70
N GLY A 132 -15.53 -17.01 -11.39
CA GLY A 132 -14.72 -15.95 -10.79
C GLY A 132 -13.23 -16.19 -10.94
N SER A 133 -12.42 -15.13 -10.80
CA SER A 133 -10.97 -15.25 -10.84
C SER A 133 -10.30 -14.60 -9.65
N ILE A 134 -9.21 -15.19 -9.14
CA ILE A 134 -8.44 -14.65 -8.01
C ILE A 134 -6.99 -14.37 -8.41
N PHE A 135 -6.42 -13.24 -7.99
CA PHE A 135 -4.99 -12.99 -8.05
C PHE A 135 -4.41 -12.95 -6.63
N PHE A 136 -3.55 -13.92 -6.30
CA PHE A 136 -2.83 -13.96 -5.04
C PHE A 136 -1.45 -13.31 -5.20
N ILE A 137 -1.18 -12.30 -4.38
CA ILE A 137 0.11 -11.62 -4.31
C ILE A 137 0.67 -11.92 -2.93
N ALA A 138 1.70 -12.75 -2.85
CA ALA A 138 2.34 -13.11 -1.58
C ALA A 138 3.64 -12.34 -1.40
N ASP A 139 4.33 -12.63 -0.31
CA ASP A 139 5.72 -12.28 -0.08
C ASP A 139 6.45 -13.50 0.50
N HIS A 140 7.74 -13.36 0.76
CA HIS A 140 8.60 -14.38 1.30
C HIS A 140 8.21 -14.86 2.70
N TYR A 141 8.78 -16.00 3.11
CA TYR A 141 8.70 -16.43 4.51
C TYR A 141 9.55 -15.50 5.39
N ASN A 142 9.13 -15.22 6.62
CA ASN A 142 9.65 -14.12 7.45
C ASN A 142 9.25 -12.71 6.98
N ALA A 143 8.05 -12.57 6.39
CA ALA A 143 7.39 -11.32 6.03
C ALA A 143 6.16 -10.99 6.92
N ASP A 144 5.95 -11.66 8.05
CA ASP A 144 4.86 -11.40 9.01
C ASP A 144 4.88 -9.94 9.49
N ARG A 145 3.89 -9.15 9.04
CA ARG A 145 3.88 -7.71 9.28
C ARG A 145 3.25 -7.34 10.62
N ASN A 146 2.37 -8.18 11.18
CA ASN A 146 1.67 -7.91 12.44
C ASN A 146 2.17 -8.75 13.62
N LYS A 147 3.19 -9.58 13.42
CA LYS A 147 3.82 -10.43 14.44
C LYS A 147 2.86 -11.49 14.98
N ASN A 148 1.98 -12.04 14.14
CA ASN A 148 1.01 -13.08 14.50
C ASN A 148 1.45 -14.52 14.17
N ARG A 149 2.66 -14.69 13.61
CA ARG A 149 3.26 -15.96 13.15
C ARG A 149 2.73 -16.46 11.80
N TRP A 150 1.93 -15.69 11.08
CA TRP A 150 1.44 -16.06 9.76
C TRP A 150 2.08 -15.17 8.70
N ASP A 151 2.85 -15.81 7.81
CA ASP A 151 3.28 -15.20 6.57
C ASP A 151 2.21 -15.37 5.48
N SER A 152 2.15 -14.47 4.49
CA SER A 152 1.10 -14.53 3.46
C SER A 152 1.10 -15.82 2.64
N SER A 153 2.29 -16.38 2.41
CA SER A 153 2.46 -17.71 1.80
C SER A 153 1.73 -18.81 2.60
N GLU A 154 1.77 -18.77 3.93
CA GLU A 154 1.08 -19.70 4.83
C GLU A 154 -0.43 -19.46 4.84
N VAL A 155 -0.84 -18.19 4.90
CA VAL A 155 -2.25 -17.77 4.84
C VAL A 155 -2.90 -18.31 3.58
N PHE A 156 -2.25 -18.15 2.43
CA PHE A 156 -2.78 -18.63 1.15
C PHE A 156 -2.72 -20.15 1.04
N ASN A 157 -1.61 -20.78 1.44
CA ASN A 157 -1.52 -22.24 1.43
C ASN A 157 -2.56 -22.91 2.34
N GLY A 158 -3.02 -22.22 3.39
CA GLY A 158 -4.03 -22.69 4.32
C GLY A 158 -3.47 -23.38 5.56
N TYR A 159 -2.16 -23.27 5.82
CA TYR A 159 -1.51 -23.85 6.99
C TYR A 159 -0.24 -23.10 7.36
N ARG A 160 0.08 -23.10 8.66
CA ARG A 160 1.33 -22.56 9.21
C ARG A 160 2.43 -23.64 9.23
N ARG A 161 3.60 -23.31 8.70
CA ARG A 161 4.79 -24.16 8.66
C ARG A 161 5.16 -24.58 10.09
N GLY A 162 5.33 -25.89 10.32
CA GLY A 162 5.65 -26.42 11.64
C GLY A 162 4.50 -26.42 12.66
N ALA A 163 3.28 -26.10 12.22
CA ALA A 163 2.08 -26.06 13.05
C ALA A 163 0.87 -26.72 12.40
N TRP A 164 1.11 -27.73 11.56
CA TRP A 164 0.07 -28.48 10.85
C TRP A 164 -1.05 -28.98 11.77
N ASP A 165 -0.71 -29.66 12.88
CA ASP A 165 -1.72 -30.25 13.78
C ASP A 165 -2.47 -29.21 14.63
N ASN A 166 -1.90 -28.01 14.80
CA ASN A 166 -2.50 -26.96 15.61
C ASN A 166 -2.10 -25.56 15.08
N PRO A 167 -2.98 -24.88 14.32
CA PRO A 167 -2.70 -23.55 13.78
C PRO A 167 -2.45 -22.48 14.86
N THR A 168 -2.86 -22.71 16.12
CA THR A 168 -2.62 -21.79 17.24
C THR A 168 -1.39 -22.15 18.06
N LYS A 169 -0.55 -23.10 17.61
CA LYS A 169 0.67 -23.50 18.33
C LYS A 169 1.53 -22.25 18.64
N GLY A 170 1.95 -22.10 19.89
CA GLY A 170 2.79 -20.97 20.34
C GLY A 170 2.04 -19.66 20.63
N MET A 171 0.72 -19.60 20.42
CA MET A 171 -0.10 -18.44 20.76
C MET A 171 -0.50 -18.44 22.26
N PRO A 172 -0.52 -17.29 22.96
CA PRO A 172 -1.16 -17.17 24.25
C PRO A 172 -2.67 -17.44 24.16
N ASN A 173 -3.28 -17.84 25.28
CA ASN A 173 -4.71 -18.20 25.33
C ASN A 173 -5.63 -17.11 24.75
N GLU A 174 -5.36 -15.83 25.00
CA GLU A 174 -6.19 -14.74 24.47
C GLU A 174 -6.11 -14.64 22.94
N GLU A 175 -4.92 -14.80 22.36
CA GLU A 175 -4.69 -14.77 20.91
C GLU A 175 -5.33 -15.98 20.24
N ALA A 176 -5.10 -17.18 20.80
CA ALA A 176 -5.63 -18.45 20.27
C ALA A 176 -7.16 -18.50 20.26
N ASN A 177 -7.83 -17.81 21.19
CA ASN A 177 -9.30 -17.75 21.27
C ASN A 177 -9.90 -16.49 20.64
N SER A 178 -9.08 -15.65 20.00
CA SER A 178 -9.53 -14.41 19.37
C SER A 178 -10.50 -14.67 18.20
N PRO A 179 -11.39 -13.72 17.86
CA PRO A 179 -12.30 -13.87 16.71
C PRO A 179 -11.59 -14.13 15.38
N ALA A 180 -10.35 -13.66 15.23
CA ALA A 180 -9.53 -13.89 14.03
C ALA A 180 -9.13 -15.36 13.87
N MET A 181 -8.84 -16.07 14.98
CA MET A 181 -8.43 -17.48 14.94
C MET A 181 -9.62 -18.46 14.94
N GLN A 182 -10.83 -18.01 15.23
CA GLN A 182 -12.02 -18.86 15.23
C GLN A 182 -12.35 -19.36 13.81
N GLY A 183 -12.33 -20.68 13.62
CA GLY A 183 -12.63 -21.33 12.35
C GLY A 183 -11.44 -21.43 11.39
N VAL A 184 -10.23 -21.15 11.88
CA VAL A 184 -8.98 -21.44 11.16
C VAL A 184 -8.65 -22.91 11.33
N GLU A 185 -8.44 -23.61 10.21
CA GLU A 185 -8.09 -25.02 10.17
C GLU A 185 -6.92 -25.21 9.19
N SER A 186 -5.96 -26.05 9.56
CA SER A 186 -4.86 -26.40 8.67
C SER A 186 -5.36 -27.23 7.49
N SER A 187 -5.04 -26.79 6.28
CA SER A 187 -5.26 -27.53 5.05
C SER A 187 -4.19 -27.18 4.02
N ASP A 188 -3.93 -28.07 3.05
CA ASP A 188 -3.03 -27.78 1.92
C ASP A 188 -3.86 -27.16 0.77
N TRP A 189 -4.61 -26.11 1.09
CA TRP A 189 -5.75 -25.62 0.33
C TRP A 189 -5.42 -25.25 -1.12
N LEU A 190 -4.35 -24.47 -1.35
CA LEU A 190 -3.95 -24.12 -2.72
C LEU A 190 -3.51 -25.35 -3.52
N SER A 191 -2.73 -26.25 -2.93
CA SER A 191 -2.25 -27.44 -3.63
C SER A 191 -3.41 -28.37 -4.01
N GLN A 192 -4.34 -28.58 -3.08
CA GLN A 192 -5.51 -29.43 -3.26
C GLN A 192 -6.49 -28.91 -4.33
N ASN A 193 -6.64 -27.58 -4.45
CA ASN A 193 -7.68 -26.98 -5.28
C ASN A 193 -7.15 -26.36 -6.57
N PHE A 194 -5.95 -25.77 -6.55
CA PHE A 194 -5.34 -25.03 -7.66
C PHE A 194 -4.11 -25.75 -8.24
N GLY A 195 -3.59 -26.80 -7.59
CA GLY A 195 -2.42 -27.53 -8.06
C GLY A 195 -1.12 -26.76 -7.90
N ILE A 196 -1.06 -25.83 -6.95
CA ILE A 196 0.08 -24.96 -6.71
C ILE A 196 0.25 -24.67 -5.21
N ARG A 197 1.46 -24.32 -4.78
CA ARG A 197 1.76 -23.86 -3.42
C ARG A 197 2.72 -22.67 -3.46
N PHE A 198 2.56 -21.68 -2.58
CA PHE A 198 3.66 -20.75 -2.29
C PHE A 198 4.74 -21.48 -1.49
N ARG A 199 6.00 -21.38 -1.90
CA ARG A 199 7.12 -21.96 -1.15
C ARG A 199 7.54 -20.99 -0.04
N TYR A 200 8.25 -21.51 0.95
CA TYR A 200 8.72 -20.74 2.11
C TYR A 200 10.16 -20.24 1.97
N ASN A 201 10.66 -20.23 0.74
CA ASN A 201 11.98 -19.67 0.42
C ASN A 201 11.94 -18.14 0.42
N ALA A 202 13.12 -17.53 0.51
CA ALA A 202 13.31 -16.09 0.53
C ALA A 202 14.57 -15.77 -0.27
N LEU A 203 14.37 -15.49 -1.55
CA LEU A 203 15.43 -15.19 -2.50
C LEU A 203 15.74 -13.70 -2.46
N GLY A 204 16.99 -13.32 -2.75
CA GLY A 204 17.41 -11.92 -2.74
C GLY A 204 16.90 -11.12 -3.94
N ASP A 205 17.50 -9.96 -4.17
CA ASP A 205 17.15 -9.12 -5.30
C ASP A 205 17.51 -9.79 -6.63
N VAL A 206 16.54 -9.85 -7.55
CA VAL A 206 16.69 -10.54 -8.84
C VAL A 206 15.83 -9.87 -9.92
N SER A 207 16.43 -9.61 -11.10
CA SER A 207 15.66 -9.37 -12.33
C SER A 207 15.37 -10.72 -13.02
N ALA A 208 14.16 -11.23 -12.90
CA ALA A 208 13.73 -12.48 -13.51
C ALA A 208 13.58 -12.32 -15.03
N LYS A 209 14.43 -13.03 -15.81
CA LYS A 209 14.46 -12.93 -17.29
C LYS A 209 14.03 -14.20 -18.00
N ASN A 210 13.78 -15.28 -17.25
CA ASN A 210 13.27 -16.53 -17.81
C ASN A 210 11.75 -16.42 -17.94
N ILE A 211 11.29 -15.76 -19.01
CA ILE A 211 9.89 -15.47 -19.27
C ILE A 211 9.32 -16.51 -20.24
N VAL A 212 8.22 -17.16 -19.88
CA VAL A 212 7.51 -18.09 -20.78
C VAL A 212 6.93 -17.31 -21.96
N SER A 213 6.97 -17.87 -23.18
CA SER A 213 6.51 -17.14 -24.36
C SER A 213 5.01 -16.79 -24.28
N PRO A 214 4.55 -15.71 -24.93
CA PRO A 214 3.13 -15.33 -24.94
C PRO A 214 2.19 -16.45 -25.41
N GLU A 215 2.61 -17.27 -26.36
CA GLU A 215 1.83 -18.40 -26.89
C GLU A 215 1.64 -19.52 -25.85
N GLN A 216 2.58 -19.63 -24.90
CA GLN A 216 2.56 -20.62 -23.82
C GLN A 216 2.09 -20.04 -22.47
N SER A 217 1.73 -18.74 -22.44
CA SER A 217 1.29 -18.01 -21.25
C SER A 217 -0.07 -17.32 -21.46
N PHE A 218 -0.86 -17.74 -22.45
CA PHE A 218 -2.17 -17.13 -22.76
C PHE A 218 -2.09 -15.62 -23.09
N GLY A 219 -0.94 -15.17 -23.59
CA GLY A 219 -0.63 -13.79 -23.89
C GLY A 219 -0.24 -12.94 -22.68
N ILE A 220 -0.17 -13.51 -21.47
CA ILE A 220 0.12 -12.78 -20.23
C ILE A 220 1.51 -12.13 -20.28
N THR A 221 2.50 -12.83 -20.84
CA THR A 221 3.89 -12.36 -20.89
C THR A 221 4.19 -11.47 -22.12
N LYS A 222 3.16 -11.05 -22.86
CA LYS A 222 3.36 -10.18 -24.02
C LYS A 222 3.93 -8.82 -23.58
N GLY A 223 5.11 -8.49 -24.09
CA GLY A 223 5.81 -7.25 -23.76
C GLY A 223 6.60 -7.31 -22.45
N VAL A 224 6.72 -8.49 -21.83
CA VAL A 224 7.50 -8.72 -20.61
C VAL A 224 8.82 -9.37 -20.98
N SER A 225 9.92 -8.72 -20.62
CA SER A 225 11.29 -9.20 -20.82
C SER A 225 12.05 -9.40 -19.50
N SER A 226 11.66 -8.67 -18.46
CA SER A 226 12.15 -8.81 -17.10
C SER A 226 11.05 -8.50 -16.09
N VAL A 227 11.15 -9.07 -14.90
CA VAL A 227 10.27 -8.80 -13.75
C VAL A 227 11.15 -8.68 -12.51
N ALA A 228 10.97 -7.64 -11.70
CA ALA A 228 11.75 -7.46 -10.48
C ALA A 228 11.30 -8.44 -9.37
N MET A 229 12.23 -8.75 -8.48
CA MET A 229 12.00 -9.44 -7.21
C MET A 229 12.91 -8.80 -6.17
N HIS A 230 12.35 -8.50 -5.00
CA HIS A 230 13.00 -7.96 -3.83
C HIS A 230 12.62 -8.79 -2.60
N ALA A 231 13.51 -9.71 -2.22
CA ALA A 231 13.32 -10.60 -1.08
C ALA A 231 12.26 -11.71 -1.25
N GLY A 232 11.56 -11.86 -2.39
CA GLY A 232 10.39 -12.74 -2.54
C GLY A 232 10.57 -14.28 -2.48
N SER A 233 9.43 -14.98 -2.63
CA SER A 233 9.33 -16.45 -2.70
C SER A 233 9.08 -16.96 -4.13
N THR A 234 9.30 -18.26 -4.35
CA THR A 234 8.79 -18.97 -5.53
C THR A 234 7.56 -19.81 -5.19
N LEU A 235 6.97 -20.40 -6.22
CA LEU A 235 5.82 -21.27 -6.18
C LEU A 235 6.25 -22.70 -6.54
N ALA A 236 5.49 -23.69 -6.07
CA ALA A 236 5.63 -25.07 -6.47
C ALA A 236 4.40 -25.53 -7.25
N ILE A 237 4.61 -26.01 -8.48
CA ILE A 237 3.57 -26.69 -9.25
C ILE A 237 3.39 -28.09 -8.65
N THR A 238 2.23 -28.35 -8.04
CA THR A 238 1.91 -29.66 -7.45
C THR A 238 1.02 -30.51 -8.36
N ASN A 239 0.27 -29.87 -9.28
CA ASN A 239 -0.49 -30.54 -10.33
C ASN A 239 -0.44 -29.73 -11.64
N PRO A 240 0.41 -30.12 -12.61
CA PRO A 240 0.54 -29.41 -13.88
C PRO A 240 -0.68 -29.41 -14.79
N LYS A 241 -1.70 -30.23 -14.49
CA LYS A 241 -2.99 -30.15 -15.20
C LYS A 241 -3.78 -28.91 -14.77
N LEU A 242 -3.55 -28.42 -13.55
CA LEU A 242 -4.25 -27.27 -13.02
C LEU A 242 -3.37 -26.01 -13.09
N ALA A 243 -2.08 -26.12 -12.79
CA ALA A 243 -1.19 -24.96 -12.68
C ALA A 243 0.00 -24.97 -13.65
N LYS A 244 0.46 -23.78 -14.01
CA LYS A 244 1.61 -23.55 -14.88
C LYS A 244 2.37 -22.29 -14.47
N GLY A 245 3.69 -22.37 -14.41
CA GLY A 245 4.59 -21.24 -14.25
C GLY A 245 4.71 -20.40 -15.52
N ILE A 246 4.83 -19.08 -15.36
CA ILE A 246 4.94 -18.12 -16.46
C ILE A 246 6.17 -17.21 -16.36
N VAL A 247 6.75 -17.07 -15.17
CA VAL A 247 8.00 -16.35 -14.92
C VAL A 247 8.87 -17.19 -14.01
N TYR A 248 10.14 -17.35 -14.37
CA TYR A 248 11.12 -18.11 -13.60
C TYR A 248 12.34 -17.26 -13.28
N LEU A 249 13.00 -17.59 -12.17
CA LEU A 249 14.22 -16.95 -11.73
C LEU A 249 15.44 -17.49 -12.49
N PRO A 250 16.58 -16.77 -12.53
CA PRO A 250 17.86 -17.32 -12.97
C PRO A 250 18.31 -18.49 -12.09
N GLU A 251 19.27 -19.26 -12.58
CA GLU A 251 20.00 -20.23 -11.77
C GLU A 251 20.97 -19.52 -10.81
N ASN A 252 21.23 -20.14 -9.67
CA ASN A 252 22.09 -19.66 -8.59
C ASN A 252 21.79 -18.22 -8.10
N PRO A 253 20.51 -17.87 -7.86
CA PRO A 253 20.18 -16.59 -7.24
C PRO A 253 20.78 -16.51 -5.83
N SER A 254 21.01 -15.29 -5.36
CA SER A 254 21.38 -15.09 -3.96
C SER A 254 20.18 -15.36 -3.06
N LYS A 255 20.41 -15.84 -1.85
CA LYS A 255 19.37 -15.81 -0.81
C LYS A 255 19.19 -14.39 -0.28
N TRP A 256 18.02 -14.09 0.27
CA TRP A 256 17.86 -12.88 1.06
C TRP A 256 18.69 -12.98 2.34
N ASN A 257 19.31 -11.87 2.75
CA ASN A 257 20.24 -11.87 3.89
C ASN A 257 19.58 -12.25 5.23
N ASN A 258 18.28 -12.01 5.36
CA ASN A 258 17.51 -12.34 6.56
C ASN A 258 16.63 -13.59 6.37
N ALA A 259 16.87 -14.38 5.32
CA ALA A 259 16.21 -15.68 5.16
C ALA A 259 16.48 -16.55 6.41
N VAL A 260 15.42 -17.13 6.95
CA VAL A 260 15.46 -17.92 8.20
C VAL A 260 15.85 -19.38 7.99
N ASP A 261 16.01 -19.80 6.72
CA ASP A 261 16.53 -21.10 6.31
C ASP A 261 17.53 -20.96 5.13
N SER A 262 17.62 -21.94 4.23
CA SER A 262 18.56 -21.87 3.10
C SER A 262 18.23 -20.75 2.11
N GLY A 263 17.00 -20.23 2.08
CA GLY A 263 16.54 -19.14 1.23
C GLY A 263 16.42 -19.48 -0.27
N VAL A 264 17.23 -20.41 -0.77
CA VAL A 264 17.13 -21.03 -2.10
C VAL A 264 17.13 -22.54 -1.90
N TYR A 265 16.18 -23.27 -2.49
CA TYR A 265 15.94 -24.68 -2.15
C TYR A 265 16.53 -25.67 -3.17
N ASN A 266 16.48 -25.33 -4.45
CA ASN A 266 16.87 -26.19 -5.58
C ASN A 266 17.85 -25.51 -6.54
N GLY A 267 18.53 -24.45 -6.07
CA GLY A 267 19.57 -23.75 -6.84
C GLY A 267 19.05 -22.75 -7.88
N GLY A 268 17.79 -22.33 -7.80
CA GLY A 268 17.21 -21.39 -8.78
C GLY A 268 16.66 -22.05 -10.04
N GLY A 269 16.40 -21.23 -11.06
CA GLY A 269 15.89 -21.71 -12.35
C GLY A 269 14.50 -22.34 -12.28
N ILE A 270 14.22 -23.24 -13.22
CA ILE A 270 12.96 -24.00 -13.29
C ILE A 270 12.81 -24.97 -12.09
N ALA A 271 13.91 -25.52 -11.59
CA ALA A 271 13.91 -26.46 -10.47
C ALA A 271 13.48 -25.80 -9.15
N GLU A 272 13.74 -24.50 -8.98
CA GLU A 272 13.23 -23.71 -7.84
C GLU A 272 11.71 -23.45 -7.93
N GLY A 273 11.11 -23.72 -9.08
CA GLY A 273 9.72 -23.40 -9.36
C GLY A 273 9.51 -21.95 -9.81
N PRO A 274 8.31 -21.64 -10.33
CA PRO A 274 8.04 -20.33 -10.90
C PRO A 274 7.98 -19.22 -9.85
N TYR A 275 8.37 -18.02 -10.24
CA TYR A 275 8.12 -16.80 -9.48
C TYR A 275 6.68 -16.28 -9.66
N ALA A 276 6.16 -16.37 -10.87
CA ALA A 276 4.75 -16.11 -11.16
C ALA A 276 4.14 -17.28 -11.91
N ALA A 277 2.89 -17.60 -11.58
CA ALA A 277 2.17 -18.76 -12.12
C ALA A 277 0.68 -18.48 -12.29
N ILE A 278 0.01 -19.38 -12.98
CA ILE A 278 -1.43 -19.38 -13.21
C ILE A 278 -2.02 -20.75 -12.91
N ALA A 279 -3.31 -20.80 -12.58
CA ALA A 279 -4.05 -22.04 -12.38
C ALA A 279 -5.46 -21.99 -12.97
N LYS A 280 -6.00 -23.14 -13.39
CA LYS A 280 -7.39 -23.31 -13.82
C LYS A 280 -8.16 -24.16 -12.83
N VAL A 281 -9.35 -23.69 -12.41
CA VAL A 281 -10.21 -24.43 -11.46
C VAL A 281 -11.68 -24.23 -11.84
N GLY A 282 -12.33 -25.31 -12.29
CA GLY A 282 -13.71 -25.22 -12.78
C GLY A 282 -13.83 -24.23 -13.93
N LEU A 283 -14.83 -23.34 -13.89
CA LEU A 283 -15.01 -22.32 -14.92
C LEU A 283 -14.08 -21.11 -14.75
N GLY A 284 -13.62 -20.84 -13.53
CA GLY A 284 -12.70 -19.75 -13.22
C GLY A 284 -11.23 -20.14 -13.23
N LYS A 285 -10.39 -19.27 -12.69
CA LYS A 285 -8.93 -19.42 -12.68
C LYS A 285 -8.27 -18.53 -11.63
N ALA A 286 -6.96 -18.70 -11.45
CA ALA A 286 -6.18 -17.88 -10.55
C ALA A 286 -4.80 -17.54 -11.11
N ALA A 287 -4.19 -16.48 -10.58
CA ALA A 287 -2.79 -16.13 -10.79
C ALA A 287 -2.08 -15.94 -9.44
N PHE A 288 -0.76 -16.05 -9.47
CA PHE A 288 0.09 -16.06 -8.28
C PHE A 288 1.40 -15.32 -8.57
N ILE A 289 1.86 -14.49 -7.64
CA ILE A 289 3.21 -13.92 -7.64
C ILE A 289 3.77 -13.96 -6.22
N GLY A 290 5.03 -14.39 -6.08
CA GLY A 290 5.65 -14.67 -4.77
C GLY A 290 6.26 -13.47 -4.05
N ASP A 291 6.02 -12.24 -4.53
CA ASP A 291 6.57 -11.00 -3.99
C ASP A 291 5.58 -9.85 -4.19
N SER A 292 5.37 -9.04 -3.15
CA SER A 292 4.51 -7.87 -3.18
C SER A 292 5.24 -6.65 -3.72
N SER A 293 6.57 -6.58 -3.56
CA SER A 293 7.40 -5.42 -3.87
C SER A 293 7.19 -4.87 -5.30
N PRO A 294 7.10 -5.70 -6.36
CA PRO A 294 6.85 -5.21 -7.73
C PRO A 294 5.45 -4.65 -7.95
N VAL A 295 4.54 -4.79 -6.98
CA VAL A 295 3.18 -4.24 -7.03
C VAL A 295 3.10 -2.91 -6.28
N GLU A 296 4.00 -2.71 -5.31
CA GLU A 296 4.01 -1.56 -4.43
C GLU A 296 4.32 -0.24 -5.15
N ASP A 297 3.82 0.84 -4.57
CA ASP A 297 4.25 2.20 -4.84
C ASP A 297 4.63 2.94 -3.53
N ALA A 298 5.27 4.09 -3.65
CA ALA A 298 5.70 4.92 -2.52
C ALA A 298 4.59 5.82 -1.92
N SER A 299 3.35 5.36 -1.82
CA SER A 299 2.22 6.14 -1.29
C SER A 299 1.47 5.52 -0.09
N PRO A 300 2.17 5.12 0.99
CA PRO A 300 1.50 4.59 2.16
C PRO A 300 0.53 5.62 2.75
N LYS A 301 -0.68 5.16 3.10
CA LYS A 301 -1.79 5.96 3.60
C LYS A 301 -1.84 5.96 5.13
N TYR A 302 -1.58 4.82 5.77
CA TYR A 302 -1.72 4.63 7.21
C TYR A 302 -0.36 4.57 7.92
N VAL A 303 -0.36 4.83 9.24
CA VAL A 303 0.80 4.51 10.09
C VAL A 303 0.75 3.07 10.58
N ARG A 304 1.88 2.55 11.05
CA ARG A 304 1.95 1.21 11.67
C ARG A 304 1.05 1.14 12.91
N GLU A 305 0.22 0.12 13.02
CA GLU A 305 -0.68 -0.09 14.17
C GLU A 305 0.06 -0.38 15.48
N ASP A 306 1.28 -0.91 15.42
CA ASP A 306 2.07 -1.32 16.58
C ASP A 306 2.90 -0.19 17.20
N THR A 307 3.27 0.83 16.41
CA THR A 307 4.22 1.89 16.79
C THR A 307 3.75 3.30 16.47
N GLY A 308 2.78 3.46 15.56
CA GLY A 308 2.32 4.78 15.08
C GLY A 308 3.34 5.48 14.17
N GLN A 309 4.41 4.79 13.76
CA GLN A 309 5.40 5.34 12.84
C GLN A 309 4.87 5.32 11.40
N ALA A 310 5.34 6.28 10.60
CA ALA A 310 5.08 6.27 9.16
C ALA A 310 5.62 4.98 8.52
N LYS A 311 4.90 4.47 7.53
CA LYS A 311 5.33 3.33 6.72
C LYS A 311 6.23 3.83 5.60
N LYS A 312 7.09 2.94 5.11
CA LYS A 312 7.92 3.15 3.94
C LYS A 312 7.72 1.96 3.02
N THR A 313 7.00 2.18 1.94
CA THR A 313 6.76 1.20 0.88
C THR A 313 7.75 1.41 -0.27
N TYR A 314 7.81 0.44 -1.16
CA TYR A 314 8.73 0.40 -2.28
C TYR A 314 8.04 0.86 -3.58
N ASP A 315 8.74 1.56 -4.49
CA ASP A 315 8.14 2.02 -5.77
C ASP A 315 8.35 1.00 -6.90
N GLY A 316 8.00 -0.26 -6.63
CA GLY A 316 8.32 -1.39 -7.49
C GLY A 316 7.41 -1.54 -8.71
N TYR A 317 6.19 -1.00 -8.69
CA TYR A 317 5.28 -1.07 -9.85
C TYR A 317 5.89 -0.53 -11.16
N LYS A 318 6.85 0.39 -11.04
CA LYS A 318 7.52 1.05 -12.17
C LYS A 318 8.79 0.33 -12.63
N GLU A 319 9.19 -0.73 -11.94
CA GLU A 319 10.41 -1.46 -12.25
C GLU A 319 10.21 -2.44 -13.40
N GLU A 320 11.34 -2.75 -14.05
CA GLU A 320 11.44 -3.73 -15.14
C GLU A 320 10.23 -3.67 -16.09
N ASN A 321 9.43 -4.73 -16.15
CA ASN A 321 8.13 -4.76 -16.85
C ASN A 321 6.99 -5.17 -15.91
N ASP A 322 7.09 -4.80 -14.63
CA ASP A 322 6.21 -5.29 -13.56
C ASP A 322 4.76 -4.85 -13.79
N ALA A 323 4.53 -3.57 -14.02
CA ALA A 323 3.21 -3.05 -14.43
C ALA A 323 2.60 -3.80 -15.62
N ILE A 324 3.42 -4.12 -16.64
CA ILE A 324 2.94 -4.82 -17.85
C ILE A 324 2.48 -6.23 -17.49
N LEU A 325 3.25 -6.97 -16.70
CA LEU A 325 2.87 -8.31 -16.26
C LEU A 325 1.58 -8.28 -15.43
N LEU A 326 1.53 -7.41 -14.42
CA LEU A 326 0.40 -7.30 -13.49
C LEU A 326 -0.90 -6.93 -14.22
N GLU A 327 -0.85 -5.96 -15.12
CA GLU A 327 -1.99 -5.56 -15.93
C GLU A 327 -2.42 -6.65 -16.92
N ASN A 328 -1.47 -7.37 -17.52
CA ASN A 328 -1.77 -8.50 -18.39
C ASN A 328 -2.40 -9.68 -17.64
N ILE A 329 -1.96 -9.95 -16.40
CA ILE A 329 -2.57 -10.95 -15.52
C ILE A 329 -4.04 -10.60 -15.30
N VAL A 330 -4.36 -9.37 -14.88
CA VAL A 330 -5.76 -8.94 -14.65
C VAL A 330 -6.58 -9.03 -15.95
N ASN A 331 -5.99 -8.66 -17.09
CA ASN A 331 -6.63 -8.80 -18.39
C ASN A 331 -6.92 -10.24 -18.80
N TRP A 332 -6.06 -11.19 -18.44
CA TRP A 332 -6.32 -12.60 -18.64
C TRP A 332 -7.38 -13.11 -17.66
N LEU A 333 -7.24 -12.83 -16.36
CA LEU A 333 -8.18 -13.22 -15.30
C LEU A 333 -9.62 -12.78 -15.61
N SER A 334 -9.81 -11.60 -16.22
CA SER A 334 -11.14 -11.09 -16.53
C SER A 334 -11.83 -11.71 -17.74
N LYS A 335 -11.18 -12.62 -18.47
CA LYS A 335 -11.73 -13.31 -19.64
C LYS A 335 -12.28 -14.67 -19.22
N GLN A 336 -13.49 -15.00 -19.64
CA GLN A 336 -14.06 -16.33 -19.42
C GLN A 336 -13.53 -17.32 -20.46
N GLU A 337 -13.23 -18.54 -20.04
CA GLU A 337 -12.90 -19.65 -20.94
C GLU A 337 -13.81 -20.85 -20.66
N THR A 338 -13.86 -21.78 -21.62
CA THR A 338 -14.72 -22.96 -21.52
C THR A 338 -13.99 -24.22 -21.05
N TYR A 339 -12.66 -24.24 -21.10
CA TYR A 339 -11.87 -25.35 -20.57
C TYR A 339 -11.82 -25.30 -19.04
N THR A 340 -11.65 -26.44 -18.41
CA THR A 340 -11.62 -26.57 -16.94
C THR A 340 -10.29 -27.07 -16.41
N SER A 341 -9.36 -27.41 -17.31
CA SER A 341 -8.03 -27.94 -17.02
C SER A 341 -7.07 -27.51 -18.14
N LEU A 342 -5.80 -27.30 -17.82
CA LEU A 342 -4.77 -26.87 -18.77
C LEU A 342 -4.47 -27.95 -19.82
N ASP A 343 -4.64 -29.23 -19.50
CA ASP A 343 -4.46 -30.35 -20.43
C ASP A 343 -5.53 -30.41 -21.55
N GLN A 344 -6.55 -29.56 -21.50
CA GLN A 344 -7.56 -29.40 -22.54
C GLN A 344 -7.20 -28.30 -23.56
N VAL A 345 -6.15 -27.52 -23.31
CA VAL A 345 -5.76 -26.40 -24.17
C VAL A 345 -4.83 -26.92 -25.27
N ASN A 346 -5.32 -26.89 -26.52
CA ASN A 346 -4.54 -27.38 -27.66
C ASN A 346 -3.23 -26.59 -27.84
N GLY A 347 -2.11 -27.30 -27.94
CA GLY A 347 -0.78 -26.71 -28.15
C GLY A 347 -0.12 -26.12 -26.89
N LEU A 348 -0.78 -26.21 -25.72
CA LEU A 348 -0.17 -25.80 -24.45
C LEU A 348 0.79 -26.89 -23.93
N GLN A 349 2.01 -26.49 -23.62
CA GLN A 349 2.99 -27.34 -22.94
C GLN A 349 2.76 -27.26 -21.44
N LEU A 350 2.42 -28.38 -20.82
CA LEU A 350 2.29 -28.47 -19.36
C LEU A 350 3.68 -28.47 -18.72
N ASP A 351 3.75 -27.92 -17.50
CA ASP A 351 4.97 -27.99 -16.71
C ASP A 351 5.15 -29.40 -16.10
N SER A 352 6.30 -29.63 -15.48
CA SER A 352 6.49 -30.77 -14.57
C SER A 352 6.21 -30.35 -13.13
N PRO A 353 5.84 -31.28 -12.23
CA PRO A 353 5.78 -30.95 -10.81
C PRO A 353 7.12 -30.41 -10.32
N THR A 354 7.08 -29.34 -9.51
CA THR A 354 8.30 -28.75 -8.93
C THR A 354 8.94 -29.75 -7.96
N PRO A 355 10.27 -29.99 -8.03
CA PRO A 355 10.96 -30.81 -7.05
C PRO A 355 10.83 -30.19 -5.64
N LEU A 356 10.33 -30.95 -4.67
CA LEU A 356 10.13 -30.49 -3.30
C LEU A 356 11.07 -31.19 -2.34
N GLN A 357 11.57 -30.42 -1.37
CA GLN A 357 12.26 -30.94 -0.19
C GLN A 357 11.24 -31.58 0.76
N THR A 358 11.66 -32.54 1.58
CA THR A 358 10.76 -33.26 2.50
C THR A 358 10.05 -32.32 3.48
N PHE A 359 10.73 -31.26 3.94
CA PHE A 359 10.15 -30.28 4.88
C PHE A 359 9.07 -29.39 4.25
N GLU A 360 8.93 -29.40 2.91
CA GLU A 360 7.88 -28.66 2.20
C GLU A 360 6.55 -29.42 2.19
N GLN A 361 6.52 -30.66 2.70
CA GLN A 361 5.26 -31.38 2.97
C GLN A 361 4.61 -30.79 4.24
N PRO A 362 3.32 -30.39 4.20
CA PRO A 362 2.70 -29.66 5.30
C PRO A 362 2.84 -30.34 6.68
N ASN A 363 2.55 -31.64 6.75
CA ASN A 363 2.61 -32.45 7.97
C ASN A 363 4.03 -32.80 8.44
N LEU A 364 5.05 -32.60 7.60
CA LEU A 364 6.47 -32.81 7.94
C LEU A 364 7.24 -31.49 8.09
N SER A 365 6.57 -30.36 7.87
CA SER A 365 7.17 -29.05 7.99
C SER A 365 7.52 -28.74 9.44
N THR A 366 8.54 -27.90 9.62
CA THR A 366 9.01 -27.43 10.93
C THR A 366 9.27 -25.94 10.87
N GLU A 367 9.05 -25.26 11.99
CA GLU A 367 9.50 -23.87 12.21
C GLU A 367 11.05 -23.87 12.20
N PRO A 368 11.71 -23.17 11.26
CA PRO A 368 13.18 -23.15 11.20
C PRO A 368 13.80 -22.27 12.29
N GLN A 369 13.07 -21.29 12.83
CA GLN A 369 13.41 -20.51 14.02
C GLN A 369 12.16 -20.32 14.90
N PRO A 370 12.30 -19.95 16.18
CA PRO A 370 11.16 -19.67 17.04
C PRO A 370 10.31 -18.50 16.53
N GLU A 371 9.00 -18.69 16.49
CA GLU A 371 8.04 -17.66 16.08
C GLU A 371 7.24 -17.08 17.27
N PRO A 372 6.81 -15.80 17.21
CA PRO A 372 6.96 -14.88 16.08
C PRO A 372 8.41 -14.43 15.90
N TRP A 373 8.81 -14.12 14.66
CA TRP A 373 10.19 -13.72 14.29
C TRP A 373 10.72 -12.54 15.11
N SER A 374 9.80 -11.68 15.55
CA SER A 374 10.06 -10.65 16.55
C SER A 374 8.89 -10.55 17.52
N ALA A 375 9.19 -10.29 18.80
CA ALA A 375 8.16 -10.12 19.80
C ALA A 375 7.24 -8.90 19.48
N PRO A 376 5.93 -9.02 19.68
CA PRO A 376 5.02 -7.87 19.66
C PRO A 376 5.47 -6.77 20.63
N ASN A 377 5.26 -5.51 20.24
CA ASN A 377 5.58 -4.38 21.12
C ASN A 377 4.68 -4.45 22.37
N GLN A 378 5.16 -3.91 23.48
CA GLN A 378 4.38 -3.91 24.73
C GLN A 378 3.01 -3.26 24.52
N GLY A 379 1.95 -4.00 24.87
CA GLY A 379 0.56 -3.55 24.78
C GLY A 379 -0.07 -3.65 23.38
N TYR A 380 0.69 -4.02 22.35
CA TYR A 380 0.16 -4.26 21.01
C TYR A 380 -0.42 -5.68 20.90
N LYS A 381 -1.64 -5.79 20.35
CA LYS A 381 -2.32 -7.05 20.05
C LYS A 381 -2.94 -6.96 18.66
N TRP A 382 -2.37 -7.65 17.68
CA TRP A 382 -2.83 -7.62 16.28
C TRP A 382 -4.33 -7.97 16.11
N PHE A 383 -4.87 -8.80 17.00
CA PHE A 383 -6.28 -9.23 17.01
C PHE A 383 -7.22 -8.30 17.80
N ASN A 384 -6.72 -7.18 18.35
CA ASN A 384 -7.52 -6.24 19.12
C ASN A 384 -7.20 -4.79 18.73
N THR A 385 -8.08 -4.22 17.91
CA THR A 385 -7.92 -2.87 17.35
C THR A 385 -7.90 -1.74 18.39
N ASN A 386 -8.40 -1.98 19.61
CA ASN A 386 -8.27 -1.00 20.71
C ASN A 386 -6.81 -0.78 21.14
N THR A 387 -5.90 -1.68 20.75
CA THR A 387 -4.46 -1.55 21.03
C THR A 387 -3.70 -0.79 19.96
N PHE A 388 -4.34 -0.50 18.82
CA PHE A 388 -3.70 0.10 17.67
C PHE A 388 -3.35 1.56 17.95
N LYS A 389 -2.34 2.09 17.24
CA LYS A 389 -1.94 3.50 17.38
C LYS A 389 -2.82 4.43 16.54
N PRO A 390 -3.07 5.67 16.99
CA PRO A 390 -3.81 6.66 16.20
C PRO A 390 -3.24 6.83 14.78
N GLY A 391 -4.12 6.89 13.79
CA GLY A 391 -3.76 7.00 12.36
C GLY A 391 -3.51 5.68 11.64
N SER A 392 -3.54 4.55 12.35
CA SER A 392 -3.54 3.22 11.72
C SER A 392 -4.97 2.79 11.35
N TYR A 393 -5.11 1.98 10.32
CA TYR A 393 -6.41 1.43 9.91
C TYR A 393 -7.00 0.57 11.04
N GLY A 394 -8.30 0.75 11.31
CA GLY A 394 -9.03 0.04 12.35
C GLY A 394 -8.92 0.62 13.76
N TYR A 395 -8.14 1.69 13.99
CA TYR A 395 -8.05 2.34 15.30
C TYR A 395 -9.43 2.78 15.83
N SER A 396 -9.86 2.19 16.94
CA SER A 396 -11.25 2.24 17.41
C SER A 396 -11.56 3.30 18.47
N SER A 397 -10.55 4.06 18.94
CA SER A 397 -10.79 5.14 19.92
C SER A 397 -11.07 6.46 19.20
N THR A 398 -12.01 7.25 19.71
CA THR A 398 -12.11 8.66 19.34
C THR A 398 -10.80 9.34 19.69
N VAL A 399 -10.11 9.89 18.69
CA VAL A 399 -8.89 10.70 18.87
C VAL A 399 -9.22 11.89 19.77
N THR A 400 -8.99 11.78 21.08
CA THR A 400 -9.18 12.89 22.03
C THR A 400 -8.03 13.90 21.98
N THR A 401 -6.96 13.58 21.25
CA THR A 401 -5.85 14.51 21.01
C THR A 401 -5.33 14.31 19.58
N PRO A 402 -5.68 15.21 18.63
CA PRO A 402 -5.12 15.12 17.29
C PRO A 402 -3.59 15.29 17.33
N VAL A 403 -2.89 14.38 16.66
CA VAL A 403 -1.47 14.57 16.32
C VAL A 403 -1.45 15.55 15.15
N ASN A 404 -1.38 16.84 15.47
CA ASN A 404 -1.42 17.89 14.45
C ASN A 404 -0.15 17.81 13.59
N ASN A 405 -0.28 17.35 12.34
CA ASN A 405 0.79 17.49 11.36
C ASN A 405 0.64 18.86 10.67
N TYR A 406 1.53 19.78 11.02
CA TYR A 406 1.63 21.09 10.36
C TYR A 406 2.52 20.95 9.13
N VAL A 407 1.97 21.24 7.96
CA VAL A 407 2.76 21.40 6.73
C VAL A 407 2.78 22.88 6.40
N VAL A 408 3.98 23.46 6.32
CA VAL A 408 4.18 24.86 5.95
C VAL A 408 4.95 24.90 4.63
N THR A 409 4.40 25.60 3.64
CA THR A 409 5.04 25.77 2.33
C THR A 409 5.36 27.23 2.09
N HIS A 410 6.60 27.50 1.70
CA HIS A 410 7.11 28.83 1.40
C HIS A 410 8.25 28.74 0.37
N PRO A 411 8.72 29.86 -0.21
CA PRO A 411 9.90 29.87 -1.07
C PRO A 411 11.13 29.28 -0.37
N SER A 412 11.98 28.54 -1.10
CA SER A 412 13.20 27.94 -0.54
C SER A 412 14.19 28.98 0.03
N ILE A 413 14.14 30.21 -0.49
CA ILE A 413 14.79 31.40 0.05
C ILE A 413 13.71 32.47 0.21
N LEU A 414 13.57 33.02 1.42
CA LEU A 414 12.57 34.04 1.71
C LEU A 414 13.04 35.40 1.21
N PRO A 415 12.31 36.06 0.29
CA PRO A 415 12.71 37.35 -0.22
C PRO A 415 12.44 38.47 0.79
N ASN A 416 13.40 39.38 0.96
CA ASN A 416 13.29 40.57 1.83
C ASN A 416 12.98 41.88 1.05
N ASN A 417 12.79 41.79 -0.25
CA ASN A 417 12.51 42.90 -1.17
C ASN A 417 11.13 42.83 -1.85
N GLU A 418 10.39 41.74 -1.66
CA GLU A 418 9.04 41.54 -2.20
C GLU A 418 8.13 40.87 -1.17
N VAL A 419 6.81 40.94 -1.41
CA VAL A 419 5.81 40.19 -0.65
C VAL A 419 5.79 38.76 -1.17
N PHE A 420 5.74 37.78 -0.28
CA PHE A 420 5.60 36.38 -0.63
C PHE A 420 4.51 35.70 0.19
N GLN A 421 4.13 34.49 -0.22
CA GLN A 421 3.10 33.71 0.45
C GLN A 421 3.69 32.59 1.30
N VAL A 422 3.08 32.39 2.47
CA VAL A 422 3.26 31.19 3.29
C VAL A 422 1.92 30.49 3.37
N LYS A 423 1.90 29.21 2.97
CA LYS A 423 0.73 28.34 3.08
C LYS A 423 0.90 27.45 4.29
N ILE A 424 -0.09 27.42 5.16
CA ILE A 424 -0.11 26.65 6.41
C ILE A 424 -1.26 25.66 6.31
N GLN A 425 -0.94 24.37 6.42
CA GLN A 425 -1.91 23.27 6.40
C GLN A 425 -1.89 22.54 7.73
N LEU A 426 -3.08 22.33 8.29
CA LEU A 426 -3.31 21.57 9.50
C LEU A 426 -4.03 20.30 9.13
N ASN A 427 -3.39 19.18 9.43
CA ASN A 427 -3.90 17.85 9.11
C ASN A 427 -4.23 17.08 10.38
N ASN A 428 -5.11 16.08 10.24
CA ASN A 428 -5.50 15.14 11.28
C ASN A 428 -6.22 15.80 12.47
N LEU A 429 -7.01 16.85 12.22
CA LEU A 429 -7.81 17.53 13.25
C LEU A 429 -9.26 16.99 13.29
N LEU A 430 -9.99 17.31 14.36
CA LEU A 430 -11.43 17.01 14.43
C LEU A 430 -12.16 17.70 13.25
N PRO A 431 -13.03 17.00 12.52
CA PRO A 431 -13.82 17.60 11.44
C PRO A 431 -14.71 18.76 11.90
N ASN A 432 -14.99 19.70 10.99
CA ASN A 432 -15.93 20.82 11.20
C ASN A 432 -15.69 21.61 12.50
N THR A 433 -14.44 21.71 12.93
CA THR A 433 -14.03 22.27 14.21
C THR A 433 -13.19 23.53 13.98
N THR A 434 -13.49 24.56 14.77
CA THR A 434 -12.70 25.80 14.75
C THR A 434 -11.55 25.69 15.75
N TYR A 435 -10.33 25.81 15.24
CA TYR A 435 -9.11 25.89 16.03
C TYR A 435 -8.59 27.33 16.01
N SER A 436 -8.72 28.01 17.15
CA SER A 436 -8.41 29.44 17.26
C SER A 436 -7.02 29.73 17.83
N ASN A 437 -6.67 31.02 17.80
CA ASN A 437 -5.49 31.62 18.43
C ASN A 437 -4.15 31.21 17.82
N TYR A 438 -4.10 30.96 16.51
CA TYR A 438 -2.84 30.76 15.81
C TYR A 438 -2.13 32.07 15.51
N SER A 439 -0.79 32.07 15.54
CA SER A 439 0.03 33.18 15.06
C SER A 439 1.29 32.69 14.36
N LEU A 440 1.65 33.36 13.26
CA LEU A 440 2.86 33.09 12.47
C LEU A 440 3.88 34.21 12.71
N GLY A 441 5.16 33.88 12.86
CA GLY A 441 6.25 34.85 12.94
C GLY A 441 7.53 34.31 12.31
N ILE A 442 8.45 35.23 12.00
CA ILE A 442 9.80 34.91 11.49
C ILE A 442 10.79 35.75 12.27
N PHE A 443 11.82 35.13 12.83
CA PHE A 443 12.82 35.81 13.66
C PHE A 443 14.24 35.33 13.39
N THR A 444 15.22 36.22 13.55
CA THR A 444 16.64 35.91 13.34
C THR A 444 17.25 35.19 14.54
N THR A 445 18.50 34.73 14.42
CA THR A 445 19.26 34.01 15.46
C THR A 445 19.39 34.75 16.81
N GLY A 446 19.03 36.04 16.89
CA GLY A 446 18.94 36.82 18.14
C GLY A 446 17.52 36.97 18.73
N GLY A 447 16.50 36.35 18.14
CA GLY A 447 15.10 36.41 18.60
C GLY A 447 14.30 37.62 18.07
N SER A 448 14.93 38.54 17.34
CA SER A 448 14.28 39.71 16.74
C SER A 448 13.30 39.30 15.66
N GLN A 449 12.03 39.69 15.79
CA GLN A 449 11.00 39.48 14.77
C GLN A 449 11.26 40.37 13.55
N VAL A 450 11.21 39.77 12.37
CA VAL A 450 11.53 40.43 11.08
C VAL A 450 10.41 40.31 10.05
N ALA A 451 9.28 39.69 10.38
CA ALA A 451 8.14 39.58 9.49
C ALA A 451 6.99 40.52 9.88
N LYS A 452 6.28 41.00 8.86
CA LYS A 452 4.91 41.46 8.92
C LYS A 452 4.06 40.45 8.16
N ILE A 453 2.92 40.08 8.74
CA ILE A 453 1.94 39.22 8.11
C ILE A 453 0.71 40.09 7.85
N GLN A 454 0.21 40.10 6.62
CA GLN A 454 -0.92 40.95 6.23
C GLN A 454 -2.19 40.56 7.01
N ASN A 455 -2.96 41.56 7.45
CA ASN A 455 -4.24 41.35 8.12
C ASN A 455 -5.31 40.90 7.12
N GLU A 456 -6.41 40.33 7.62
CA GLU A 456 -7.54 39.86 6.79
C GLU A 456 -8.25 40.99 6.03
N ASN A 457 -8.08 42.24 6.45
CA ASN A 457 -8.58 43.44 5.74
C ASN A 457 -7.55 44.04 4.77
N ASP A 458 -6.57 43.25 4.34
CA ASP A 458 -5.48 43.62 3.42
C ASP A 458 -4.52 44.72 3.92
N THR A 459 -4.63 45.15 5.18
CA THR A 459 -3.70 46.13 5.76
C THR A 459 -2.46 45.46 6.34
N TRP A 460 -1.33 46.19 6.35
CA TRP A 460 -0.09 45.73 6.95
C TRP A 460 0.05 46.21 8.40
N PRO A 461 0.51 45.37 9.34
CA PRO A 461 0.86 45.79 10.69
C PRO A 461 1.93 46.90 10.69
N SER A 462 1.85 47.80 11.67
CA SER A 462 2.83 48.89 11.83
C SER A 462 4.22 48.39 12.22
N ASN A 463 4.28 47.34 13.04
CA ASN A 463 5.51 46.76 13.60
C ASN A 463 5.79 45.36 13.05
N PHE A 464 7.07 44.94 13.06
CA PHE A 464 7.44 43.54 12.83
C PHE A 464 7.12 42.70 14.06
N GLY A 465 6.60 41.49 13.86
CA GLY A 465 6.10 40.68 14.95
C GLY A 465 5.41 39.42 14.47
N TYR A 466 4.88 38.67 15.43
CA TYR A 466 3.88 37.65 15.09
C TYR A 466 2.64 38.32 14.51
N SER A 467 1.96 37.60 13.62
CA SER A 467 0.67 37.99 13.08
C SER A 467 -0.36 38.24 14.19
N ASN A 468 -1.42 38.98 13.85
CA ASN A 468 -2.66 38.90 14.63
C ASN A 468 -3.13 37.45 14.72
N ALA A 469 -3.86 37.15 15.79
CA ALA A 469 -4.41 35.81 16.00
C ALA A 469 -5.37 35.46 14.87
N PHE A 470 -5.26 34.23 14.36
CA PHE A 470 -6.18 33.70 13.37
C PHE A 470 -6.68 32.31 13.76
N SER A 471 -7.76 31.88 13.10
CA SER A 471 -8.34 30.56 13.29
C SER A 471 -8.25 29.74 12.01
N PHE A 472 -8.31 28.43 12.19
CA PHE A 472 -8.55 27.44 11.17
C PHE A 472 -9.93 26.83 11.40
N ILE A 473 -10.70 26.65 10.33
CA ILE A 473 -11.94 25.87 10.37
C ILE A 473 -11.65 24.61 9.57
N THR A 474 -11.75 23.47 10.21
CA THR A 474 -11.48 22.20 9.55
C THR A 474 -12.66 21.79 8.67
N SER A 475 -12.38 21.17 7.54
CA SER A 475 -13.38 20.57 6.67
C SER A 475 -14.03 19.36 7.34
N SER A 476 -15.01 18.76 6.67
CA SER A 476 -15.55 17.43 7.03
C SER A 476 -14.48 16.34 7.04
N LEU A 477 -13.33 16.60 6.42
CA LEU A 477 -12.17 15.73 6.37
C LEU A 477 -11.05 16.15 7.36
N GLY A 478 -11.35 16.97 8.37
CA GLY A 478 -10.39 17.27 9.44
C GLY A 478 -9.18 18.10 8.97
N PHE A 479 -9.31 18.75 7.82
CA PHE A 479 -8.27 19.56 7.19
C PHE A 479 -8.56 21.04 7.26
N ALA A 480 -7.54 21.85 7.52
CA ALA A 480 -7.66 23.28 7.34
C ALA A 480 -6.43 23.86 6.65
N GLU A 481 -6.66 24.89 5.85
CA GLU A 481 -5.61 25.62 5.15
C GLU A 481 -5.77 27.12 5.37
N LYS A 482 -4.63 27.81 5.48
CA LYS A 482 -4.58 29.26 5.45
C LYS A 482 -3.35 29.72 4.70
N VAL A 483 -3.55 30.61 3.74
CA VAL A 483 -2.48 31.30 3.03
C VAL A 483 -2.36 32.70 3.61
N VAL A 484 -1.15 33.12 3.92
CA VAL A 484 -0.87 34.45 4.43
C VAL A 484 0.19 35.14 3.58
N ASN A 485 0.01 36.44 3.36
CA ASN A 485 1.00 37.28 2.71
C ASN A 485 2.01 37.80 3.75
N VAL A 486 3.29 37.69 3.44
CA VAL A 486 4.40 38.02 4.33
C VAL A 486 5.30 39.05 3.68
N GLN A 487 5.69 40.05 4.47
CA GLN A 487 6.69 41.06 4.12
C GLN A 487 7.78 41.07 5.18
N LEU A 488 9.05 40.94 4.78
CA LEU A 488 10.17 40.99 5.71
C LEU A 488 10.72 42.40 5.88
N ALA A 489 11.42 42.62 6.99
CA ALA A 489 12.14 43.85 7.26
C ALA A 489 13.22 44.08 6.19
N PRO A 490 13.24 45.26 5.54
CA PRO A 490 14.24 45.59 4.53
C PRO A 490 15.65 45.38 5.07
N ASN A 491 16.55 44.85 4.23
CA ASN A 491 17.96 44.56 4.55
C ASN A 491 18.21 43.40 5.56
N THR A 492 17.18 42.65 5.96
CA THR A 492 17.40 41.41 6.74
C THR A 492 17.95 40.33 5.83
N THR A 493 19.10 39.73 6.15
CA THR A 493 19.66 38.60 5.41
C THR A 493 20.23 37.55 6.37
N GLY A 494 20.37 36.31 5.89
CA GLY A 494 20.95 35.21 6.67
C GLY A 494 19.91 34.25 7.26
N GLN A 495 20.32 33.49 8.28
CA GLN A 495 19.49 32.46 8.90
C GLN A 495 18.41 33.05 9.81
N ALA A 496 17.20 32.51 9.72
CA ALA A 496 16.06 32.84 10.55
C ALA A 496 15.25 31.58 10.88
N THR A 497 14.25 31.73 11.73
CA THR A 497 13.29 30.67 12.07
C THR A 497 11.89 31.14 11.74
N LEU A 498 11.17 30.35 10.95
CA LEU A 498 9.73 30.48 10.77
C LEU A 498 9.04 29.68 11.89
N ARG A 499 8.07 30.30 12.56
CA ARG A 499 7.36 29.67 13.68
C ARG A 499 5.85 29.86 13.56
N LEU A 500 5.12 28.75 13.68
CA LEU A 500 3.70 28.74 13.98
C LEU A 500 3.49 28.45 15.46
N ARG A 501 2.64 29.26 16.11
CA ARG A 501 2.21 29.05 17.49
C ARG A 501 0.70 28.95 17.56
N GLN A 502 0.22 28.29 18.59
CA GLN A 502 -1.16 28.38 19.04
C GLN A 502 -1.17 28.89 20.49
N ASN A 503 -1.88 29.98 20.73
CA ASN A 503 -1.72 30.84 21.91
C ASN A 503 -0.26 31.32 22.00
N THR A 504 0.56 30.66 22.81
CA THR A 504 2.00 30.92 22.95
C THR A 504 2.86 29.68 22.74
N THR A 505 2.24 28.50 22.64
CA THR A 505 2.93 27.22 22.47
C THR A 505 3.37 27.05 21.03
N THR A 506 4.65 26.74 20.83
CA THR A 506 5.19 26.37 19.51
C THR A 506 4.49 25.11 18.99
N LYS A 507 4.02 25.20 17.76
CA LYS A 507 3.36 24.11 17.05
C LYS A 507 4.17 23.63 15.84
N TYR A 508 4.87 24.55 15.21
CA TYR A 508 5.80 24.28 14.12
C TYR A 508 6.99 25.25 14.20
N ASN A 509 8.19 24.77 13.89
CA ASN A 509 9.41 25.55 13.75
C ASN A 509 10.23 25.01 12.59
N GLU A 510 10.74 25.90 11.76
CA GLU A 510 11.62 25.56 10.65
C GLU A 510 12.73 26.59 10.52
N ALA A 511 13.96 26.11 10.27
CA ALA A 511 15.08 26.98 9.93
C ALA A 511 14.96 27.41 8.46
N VAL A 512 15.01 28.71 8.21
CA VAL A 512 14.81 29.32 6.89
C VAL A 512 15.93 30.30 6.57
N THR A 513 16.20 30.51 5.28
CA THR A 513 17.21 31.47 4.82
C THR A 513 16.53 32.69 4.19
N ILE A 514 16.93 33.90 4.58
CA ILE A 514 16.45 35.17 4.02
C ILE A 514 17.53 35.77 3.11
N ASN A 515 17.16 36.13 1.87
CA ASN A 515 18.06 36.83 0.94
C ASN A 515 17.28 37.62 -0.13
N ASN A 516 17.95 38.53 -0.86
CA ASN A 516 17.36 39.40 -1.90
C ASN A 516 17.01 38.69 -3.24
N LYS A 517 17.09 37.35 -3.29
CA LYS A 517 17.56 36.54 -4.42
C LYS A 517 19.03 36.75 -4.72
#